data_AF-A0A6N9EVD5-F1
#
_entry.id   AF-A0A6N9EVD5-F1
#
_cell.length_a   1.000
_cell.length_b   1.000
_cell.length_c   1.000
_cell.angle_alpha   90.00
_cell.angle_beta   90.00
_cell.angle_gamma   90.00
#
_symmetry.space_group_name_H-M   'P 1'
#
loop_
_entity.id
_entity.type
_entity.pdbx_description
1 polymer ?
#
loop_
_entity_poly.entity_id
_entity_poly.type
_entity_poly.pdbx_seq_one_letter_code
_entity_poly.pdbx_strand_id
1 'polypeptide(L)'
;MTAERGSSEGQWLTWLERITAEGPSADPEALEIWGYTDRPSYAPGETVSLHVSTTAPSWGFEVWRDGHAFERVHEQDGLAGARHPIPGDVVASGCGWPQGVSFETPADWASGGYIVVLRGERDGREVTQDAFFVLRPSVPGQRSKLAMVAATYTWQEYNDWGGGCGYFSDEHVDHTADPLEVREKSFKSRLSFHRPWSRGLIRTPVGAPRLAQPPLPVGAAVGIPAADWAISNGYSVWTVAAGWARYDALTFRWLEANGYEPELLSQWDLDRDPGVLDGYEAVVTTGHDEYWTAAGRGVLDRFIERGGRYARLGGNIVWQVRMEDDLRTQVCHKYAAHADPERHSDDFDRRTGAFEAHYIDRPPVTTFGANGFRGVYSRIGGLSPRGAGGFIVYRPGHWAFAGADVYYGDILGGDVPVVGYETDGVDYTFRSGLPYPTGSDGAPDSLEILALTPVTLEEEDHGQAGNLISIADGDLAFAAEALFAEDTPEHRDRIRYGSAVITAMAKGDGEVFCAGTTEWCYALAEGDAQIETITRNVLDRFLGRTG
;
A
#
# COMPACT_ATOMS: atom_id res chain seq x y z
N MET A 1 40.40 6.66 1.81
CA MET A 1 39.87 5.54 1.00
C MET A 1 39.17 4.61 1.96
N THR A 2 37.88 4.81 2.11
CA THR A 2 36.97 4.01 2.93
C THR A 2 35.90 3.54 1.96
N ALA A 3 35.93 2.26 1.64
CA ALA A 3 34.94 1.60 0.81
C ALA A 3 33.92 0.98 1.77
N GLU A 4 32.66 1.44 1.73
CA GLU A 4 31.50 0.76 2.33
C GLU A 4 30.18 1.45 1.92
N ARG A 5 29.57 0.91 0.86
CA ARG A 5 28.14 0.66 0.55
C ARG A 5 27.98 0.55 -0.97
N GLY A 6 27.39 -0.57 -1.40
CA GLY A 6 27.52 -1.13 -2.76
C GLY A 6 28.78 -2.01 -2.84
N SER A 7 28.64 -3.30 -3.08
CA SER A 7 29.78 -4.17 -3.42
C SER A 7 29.35 -5.13 -4.52
N SER A 8 30.19 -5.50 -5.49
CA SER A 8 31.66 -5.50 -5.51
C SER A 8 32.27 -4.57 -6.60
N GLU A 9 33.07 -3.59 -6.15
CA GLU A 9 34.01 -2.70 -6.90
C GLU A 9 33.43 -1.69 -7.92
N GLY A 10 32.53 -0.79 -7.51
CA GLY A 10 32.21 0.39 -8.33
C GLY A 10 31.64 1.58 -7.55
N GLN A 11 31.87 2.80 -8.05
CA GLN A 11 31.37 4.08 -7.50
C GLN A 11 29.92 4.38 -7.97
N TRP A 12 29.09 3.37 -8.15
CA TRP A 12 27.79 3.51 -8.80
C TRP A 12 26.72 3.93 -7.80
N LEU A 13 26.00 5.02 -8.11
CA LEU A 13 24.85 5.44 -7.32
C LEU A 13 23.69 4.46 -7.45
N THR A 14 23.10 4.06 -6.34
CA THR A 14 21.83 3.33 -6.25
C THR A 14 20.66 4.24 -6.64
N TRP A 15 19.47 3.67 -6.83
CA TRP A 15 18.27 4.46 -7.12
C TRP A 15 17.85 5.35 -5.93
N LEU A 16 18.15 4.94 -4.69
CA LEU A 16 17.89 5.71 -3.47
C LEU A 16 18.61 7.07 -3.47
N GLU A 17 19.80 7.13 -4.06
CA GLU A 17 20.60 8.36 -4.15
C GLU A 17 20.19 9.26 -5.34
N ARG A 18 19.22 8.81 -6.14
CA ARG A 18 18.71 9.52 -7.33
C ARG A 18 17.25 9.92 -7.21
N ILE A 19 16.66 9.74 -6.04
CA ILE A 19 15.27 10.13 -5.80
C ILE A 19 15.16 11.65 -5.90
N THR A 20 14.19 12.08 -6.70
CA THR A 20 13.80 13.47 -6.83
C THR A 20 12.29 13.53 -6.67
N ALA A 21 11.83 14.41 -5.79
CA ALA A 21 10.41 14.65 -5.58
C ALA A 21 9.87 15.70 -6.56
N GLU A 22 8.62 15.54 -6.96
CA GLU A 22 7.90 16.57 -7.71
C GLU A 22 7.47 17.72 -6.79
N GLY A 23 7.29 18.91 -7.38
CA GLY A 23 6.79 20.08 -6.68
C GLY A 23 6.65 21.27 -7.64
N PRO A 24 6.11 22.39 -7.14
CA PRO A 24 6.00 23.61 -7.93
C PRO A 24 7.38 24.09 -8.40
N SER A 25 7.47 24.52 -9.65
CA SER A 25 8.71 25.05 -10.22
C SER A 25 9.13 26.34 -9.54
N ALA A 26 10.44 26.53 -9.37
CA ALA A 26 11.02 27.80 -8.97
C ALA A 26 11.00 28.84 -10.12
N ASP A 27 10.85 28.40 -11.37
CA ASP A 27 10.70 29.26 -12.53
C ASP A 27 9.24 29.74 -12.66
N PRO A 28 8.96 31.04 -12.48
CA PRO A 28 7.60 31.58 -12.59
C PRO A 28 7.04 31.51 -14.02
N GLU A 29 7.90 31.34 -15.03
CA GLU A 29 7.51 31.19 -16.42
C GLU A 29 7.28 29.72 -16.81
N ALA A 30 7.53 28.74 -15.93
CA ALA A 30 7.19 27.35 -16.20
C ALA A 30 5.67 27.19 -16.32
N LEU A 31 5.20 26.48 -17.35
CA LEU A 31 3.78 26.11 -17.45
C LEU A 31 3.54 24.92 -16.49
N GLU A 32 2.69 25.10 -15.49
CA GLU A 32 2.42 24.09 -14.46
C GLU A 32 0.95 24.14 -14.00
N ILE A 33 0.42 22.99 -13.59
CA ILE A 33 -0.86 22.88 -12.88
C ILE A 33 -0.72 21.81 -11.81
N TRP A 34 -1.19 22.14 -10.61
CA TRP A 34 -1.20 21.24 -9.47
C TRP A 34 -2.51 21.41 -8.71
N GLY A 35 -3.07 20.33 -8.21
CA GLY A 35 -4.23 20.41 -7.34
C GLY A 35 -4.54 19.12 -6.59
N TYR A 36 -5.46 19.26 -5.65
CA TYR A 36 -5.94 18.20 -4.77
C TYR A 36 -7.38 18.48 -4.33
N THR A 37 -8.02 17.45 -3.79
CA THR A 37 -9.37 17.53 -3.21
C THR A 37 -9.29 17.86 -1.72
N ASP A 38 -10.29 18.56 -1.18
CA ASP A 38 -10.33 18.90 0.25
C ASP A 38 -10.51 17.69 1.17
N ARG A 39 -11.03 16.59 0.63
CA ARG A 39 -11.27 15.32 1.31
C ARG A 39 -10.90 14.14 0.41
N PRO A 40 -10.50 13.00 0.98
CA PRO A 40 -10.21 11.79 0.21
C PRO A 40 -11.48 11.04 -0.23
N SER A 41 -12.62 11.26 0.43
CA SER A 41 -13.88 10.55 0.17
C SER A 41 -15.12 11.45 0.29
N TYR A 42 -16.09 11.22 -0.58
CA TYR A 42 -17.36 11.95 -0.69
C TYR A 42 -18.53 10.99 -0.89
N ALA A 43 -19.74 11.39 -0.49
CA ALA A 43 -20.98 10.69 -0.84
C ALA A 43 -21.74 11.44 -1.97
N PRO A 44 -22.59 10.77 -2.75
CA PRO A 44 -23.45 11.43 -3.74
C PRO A 44 -24.26 12.59 -3.12
N GLY A 45 -24.31 13.73 -3.83
CA GLY A 45 -24.90 14.98 -3.36
C GLY A 45 -23.97 15.83 -2.50
N GLU A 46 -22.80 15.33 -2.09
CA GLU A 46 -21.78 16.17 -1.46
C GLU A 46 -21.00 16.98 -2.52
N THR A 47 -20.51 18.14 -2.10
CA THR A 47 -19.68 19.02 -2.91
C THR A 47 -18.21 18.62 -2.84
N VAL A 48 -17.61 18.37 -4.00
CA VAL A 48 -16.16 18.20 -4.15
C VAL A 48 -15.53 19.58 -4.35
N SER A 49 -14.52 19.90 -3.56
CA SER A 49 -13.73 21.13 -3.71
C SER A 49 -12.35 20.81 -4.26
N LEU A 50 -11.98 21.44 -5.37
CA LEU A 50 -10.64 21.35 -5.95
C LEU A 50 -9.84 22.59 -5.58
N HIS A 51 -8.69 22.37 -4.95
CA HIS A 51 -7.71 23.39 -4.61
C HIS A 51 -6.59 23.34 -5.65
N VAL A 52 -6.40 24.42 -6.39
CA VAL A 52 -5.54 24.42 -7.60
C VAL A 52 -4.60 25.61 -7.59
N SER A 53 -3.36 25.38 -8.00
CA SER A 53 -2.36 26.41 -8.30
C SER A 53 -1.82 26.17 -9.71
N THR A 54 -1.84 27.20 -10.56
CA THR A 54 -1.38 27.09 -11.94
C THR A 54 -0.80 28.40 -12.47
N THR A 55 0.21 28.30 -13.33
CA THR A 55 0.74 29.43 -14.13
C THR A 55 0.02 29.59 -15.46
N ALA A 56 -0.86 28.65 -15.84
CA ALA A 56 -1.70 28.78 -17.02
C ALA A 56 -2.70 29.92 -16.82
N PRO A 57 -2.95 30.79 -17.82
CA PRO A 57 -3.99 31.83 -17.73
C PRO A 57 -5.39 31.24 -17.63
N SER A 58 -5.61 30.07 -18.24
CA SER A 58 -6.85 29.31 -18.19
C SER A 58 -6.58 27.84 -17.93
N TRP A 59 -7.48 27.20 -17.20
CA TRP A 59 -7.43 25.79 -16.93
C TRP A 59 -8.83 25.16 -16.96
N GLY A 60 -8.86 23.83 -16.93
CA GLY A 60 -10.05 23.01 -16.88
C GLY A 60 -9.75 21.68 -16.22
N PHE A 61 -10.77 20.85 -16.08
CA PHE A 61 -10.62 19.50 -15.58
C PHE A 61 -11.68 18.55 -16.12
N GLU A 62 -11.32 17.28 -16.16
CA GLU A 62 -12.26 16.17 -16.39
C GLU A 62 -12.31 15.28 -15.16
N VAL A 63 -13.47 14.67 -14.91
CA VAL A 63 -13.62 13.63 -13.89
C VAL A 63 -13.94 12.32 -14.58
N TRP A 64 -13.16 11.29 -14.25
CA TRP A 64 -13.28 9.95 -14.79
C TRP A 64 -13.55 8.95 -13.67
N ARG A 65 -14.59 8.13 -13.81
CA ARG A 65 -14.78 6.96 -12.96
C ARG A 65 -13.88 5.85 -13.46
N ASP A 66 -13.05 5.31 -12.57
CA ASP A 66 -12.07 4.28 -12.89
C ASP A 66 -12.51 2.90 -12.40
N GLY A 67 -13.56 2.38 -13.03
CA GLY A 67 -14.07 1.04 -12.81
C GLY A 67 -13.73 0.09 -13.96
N HIS A 68 -14.48 -1.02 -14.08
CA HIS A 68 -14.38 -1.93 -15.21
C HIS A 68 -14.41 -1.19 -16.56
N ALA A 69 -15.27 -0.17 -16.65
CA ALA A 69 -15.20 0.84 -17.68
C ALA A 69 -14.52 2.11 -17.14
N PHE A 70 -13.63 2.69 -17.95
CA PHE A 70 -13.02 3.99 -17.70
C PHE A 70 -13.86 5.07 -18.38
N GLU A 71 -14.66 5.80 -17.60
CA GLU A 71 -15.75 6.64 -18.13
C GLU A 71 -15.61 8.09 -17.66
N ARG A 72 -15.64 9.04 -18.61
CA ARG A 72 -15.70 10.46 -18.30
C ARG A 72 -17.11 10.84 -17.87
N VAL A 73 -17.26 11.33 -16.65
CA VAL A 73 -18.56 11.65 -16.03
C VAL A 73 -18.79 13.15 -15.85
N HIS A 74 -17.73 13.96 -15.93
CA HIS A 74 -17.80 15.41 -15.79
C HIS A 74 -16.65 16.09 -16.53
N GLU A 75 -16.87 17.32 -16.96
CA GLU A 75 -15.88 18.17 -17.62
C GLU A 75 -16.24 19.63 -17.38
N GLN A 76 -15.23 20.47 -17.11
CA GLN A 76 -15.39 21.90 -16.99
C GLN A 76 -14.10 22.61 -17.43
N ASP A 77 -14.24 23.62 -18.29
CA ASP A 77 -13.12 24.37 -18.88
C ASP A 77 -13.28 25.88 -18.70
N GLY A 78 -12.25 26.64 -19.09
CA GLY A 78 -12.28 28.10 -19.12
C GLY A 78 -12.22 28.75 -17.75
N LEU A 79 -11.71 28.03 -16.74
CA LEU A 79 -11.48 28.54 -15.40
C LEU A 79 -10.27 29.47 -15.40
N ALA A 80 -10.37 30.58 -14.67
CA ALA A 80 -9.25 31.51 -14.53
C ALA A 80 -8.13 30.86 -13.69
N GLY A 81 -6.90 30.87 -14.22
CA GLY A 81 -5.75 30.35 -13.51
C GLY A 81 -5.13 31.38 -12.55
N ALA A 82 -4.63 30.88 -11.42
CA ALA A 82 -3.90 31.66 -10.45
C ALA A 82 -2.81 30.81 -9.82
N ARG A 83 -1.62 31.38 -9.67
CA ARG A 83 -0.51 30.74 -8.97
C ARG A 83 -0.56 31.12 -7.49
N HIS A 84 -0.43 30.12 -6.64
CA HIS A 84 -0.41 30.26 -5.19
C HIS A 84 0.90 29.70 -4.61
N PRO A 85 1.49 30.36 -3.60
CA PRO A 85 2.69 29.87 -2.93
C PRO A 85 2.38 28.60 -2.12
N ILE A 86 3.43 27.87 -1.75
CA ILE A 86 3.39 26.79 -0.77
C ILE A 86 4.14 27.23 0.51
N PRO A 87 3.75 26.72 1.70
CA PRO A 87 4.53 26.94 2.92
C PRO A 87 5.86 26.20 2.88
N GLY A 88 6.78 26.55 3.79
CA GLY A 88 8.12 25.94 3.84
C GLY A 88 8.12 24.44 4.12
N ASP A 89 7.22 23.97 4.99
CA ASP A 89 7.00 22.53 5.25
C ASP A 89 5.64 22.12 4.70
N VAL A 90 5.55 22.07 3.36
CA VAL A 90 4.33 21.70 2.64
C VAL A 90 3.93 20.23 2.88
N VAL A 91 4.90 19.36 3.18
CA VAL A 91 4.64 17.93 3.46
C VAL A 91 3.81 17.78 4.72
N ALA A 92 4.18 18.46 5.81
CA ALA A 92 3.42 18.40 7.06
C ALA A 92 2.19 19.33 7.08
N SER A 93 2.28 20.51 6.46
CA SER A 93 1.27 21.56 6.59
C SER A 93 0.20 21.55 5.49
N GLY A 94 0.47 20.87 4.37
CA GLY A 94 -0.32 20.99 3.14
C GLY A 94 -0.07 22.32 2.42
N CYS A 95 -0.67 22.46 1.23
CA CYS A 95 -0.42 23.62 0.37
C CYS A 95 -1.12 24.90 0.83
N GLY A 96 -2.27 24.80 1.51
CA GLY A 96 -3.06 25.96 1.93
C GLY A 96 -3.64 26.80 0.77
N TRP A 97 -3.71 26.22 -0.44
CA TRP A 97 -4.26 26.89 -1.61
C TRP A 97 -5.76 27.19 -1.45
N PRO A 98 -6.27 28.29 -2.01
CA PRO A 98 -7.71 28.54 -2.02
C PRO A 98 -8.43 27.51 -2.88
N GLN A 99 -9.74 27.40 -2.66
CA GLN A 99 -10.61 26.64 -3.55
C GLN A 99 -10.59 27.29 -4.94
N GLY A 100 -10.16 26.55 -5.95
CA GLY A 100 -10.20 26.99 -7.35
C GLY A 100 -11.60 26.82 -7.95
N VAL A 101 -12.25 25.69 -7.67
CA VAL A 101 -13.61 25.37 -8.11
C VAL A 101 -14.26 24.35 -7.17
N SER A 102 -15.59 24.25 -7.23
CA SER A 102 -16.33 23.11 -6.68
C SER A 102 -17.42 22.66 -7.64
N PHE A 103 -17.78 21.39 -7.51
CA PHE A 103 -18.94 20.81 -8.18
C PHE A 103 -19.65 19.84 -7.22
N GLU A 104 -20.95 19.67 -7.39
CA GLU A 104 -21.75 18.68 -6.66
C GLU A 104 -21.66 17.34 -7.37
N THR A 105 -21.48 16.26 -6.59
CA THR A 105 -21.53 14.89 -7.13
C THR A 105 -23.00 14.51 -7.40
N PRO A 106 -23.39 14.21 -8.66
CA PRO A 106 -24.74 13.75 -8.96
C PRO A 106 -25.16 12.52 -8.16
N ALA A 107 -26.44 12.44 -7.81
CA ALA A 107 -27.00 11.38 -6.97
C ALA A 107 -26.96 9.98 -7.63
N ASP A 108 -26.79 9.91 -8.95
CA ASP A 108 -26.75 8.69 -9.75
C ASP A 108 -25.32 8.18 -10.02
N TRP A 109 -24.28 8.91 -9.58
CA TRP A 109 -22.91 8.41 -9.65
C TRP A 109 -22.72 7.15 -8.81
N ALA A 110 -22.13 6.13 -9.42
CA ALA A 110 -21.86 4.85 -8.77
C ALA A 110 -20.64 4.94 -7.86
N SER A 111 -20.66 4.21 -6.74
CA SER A 111 -19.48 4.15 -5.85
C SER A 111 -18.23 3.67 -6.61
N GLY A 112 -17.06 4.22 -6.30
CA GLY A 112 -15.81 3.85 -6.96
C GLY A 112 -14.70 4.88 -6.80
N GLY A 113 -13.58 4.66 -7.48
CA GLY A 113 -12.47 5.60 -7.56
C GLY A 113 -12.68 6.60 -8.71
N TYR A 114 -12.46 7.88 -8.44
CA TYR A 114 -12.64 8.97 -9.40
C TYR A 114 -11.34 9.74 -9.59
N ILE A 115 -10.87 9.78 -10.84
CA ILE A 115 -9.66 10.49 -11.24
C ILE A 115 -10.08 11.85 -11.78
N VAL A 116 -9.48 12.91 -11.23
CA VAL A 116 -9.67 14.29 -11.69
C VAL A 116 -8.44 14.70 -12.48
N VAL A 117 -8.57 14.78 -13.81
CA VAL A 117 -7.47 15.19 -14.70
C VAL A 117 -7.52 16.70 -14.86
N LEU A 118 -6.65 17.41 -14.15
CA LEU A 118 -6.48 18.87 -14.27
C LEU A 118 -5.70 19.18 -15.55
N ARG A 119 -6.08 20.24 -16.26
CA ARG A 119 -5.42 20.70 -17.50
C ARG A 119 -5.17 22.20 -17.45
N GLY A 120 -3.92 22.62 -17.59
CA GLY A 120 -3.53 24.02 -17.75
C GLY A 120 -3.04 24.27 -19.16
N GLU A 121 -3.55 25.33 -19.81
CA GLU A 121 -3.17 25.68 -21.18
C GLU A 121 -2.53 27.07 -21.27
N ARG A 122 -1.43 27.20 -22.03
CA ARG A 122 -0.85 28.49 -22.41
C ARG A 122 -0.19 28.40 -23.78
N ASP A 123 -0.55 29.32 -24.69
CA ASP A 123 0.01 29.44 -26.04
C ASP A 123 0.00 28.11 -26.84
N GLY A 124 -1.09 27.34 -26.74
CA GLY A 124 -1.24 26.05 -27.40
C GLY A 124 -0.40 24.90 -26.82
N ARG A 125 0.22 25.11 -25.64
CA ARG A 125 0.85 24.05 -24.83
C ARG A 125 -0.08 23.68 -23.68
N GLU A 126 -0.11 22.39 -23.36
CA GLU A 126 -0.91 21.85 -22.26
C GLU A 126 0.00 21.13 -21.25
N VAL A 127 -0.36 21.23 -19.97
CA VAL A 127 0.17 20.42 -18.87
C VAL A 127 -0.99 19.80 -18.10
N THR A 128 -0.76 18.61 -17.54
CA THR A 128 -1.80 17.88 -16.81
C THR A 128 -1.30 17.32 -15.49
N GLN A 129 -2.21 17.16 -14.53
CA GLN A 129 -1.94 16.50 -13.26
C GLN A 129 -3.21 15.82 -12.74
N ASP A 130 -3.03 14.69 -12.05
CA ASP A 130 -4.14 13.85 -11.57
C ASP A 130 -4.40 14.05 -10.07
N ALA A 131 -5.56 14.58 -9.73
CA ALA A 131 -6.14 14.44 -8.39
C ALA A 131 -7.06 13.21 -8.33
N PHE A 132 -7.48 12.83 -7.13
CA PHE A 132 -8.28 11.62 -6.91
C PHE A 132 -9.23 11.78 -5.72
N PHE A 133 -10.39 11.16 -5.79
CA PHE A 133 -11.25 10.92 -4.63
C PHE A 133 -11.98 9.59 -4.75
N VAL A 134 -12.38 9.05 -3.59
CA VAL A 134 -13.33 7.95 -3.49
C VAL A 134 -14.75 8.54 -3.47
N LEU A 135 -15.66 7.98 -4.27
CA LEU A 135 -17.09 8.17 -4.06
C LEU A 135 -17.64 6.95 -3.33
N ARG A 136 -17.96 7.12 -2.05
CA ARG A 136 -18.61 6.08 -1.23
C ARG A 136 -20.11 6.02 -1.57
N PRO A 137 -20.81 4.92 -1.31
CA PRO A 137 -22.27 4.85 -1.49
C PRO A 137 -23.00 5.86 -0.60
N SER A 138 -24.18 6.32 -1.04
CA SER A 138 -25.02 7.23 -0.24
C SER A 138 -25.48 6.62 1.09
N VAL A 139 -25.73 5.30 1.08
CA VAL A 139 -26.00 4.49 2.27
C VAL A 139 -25.15 3.22 2.17
N PRO A 140 -24.04 3.13 2.93
CA PRO A 140 -23.15 1.96 2.94
C PRO A 140 -23.90 0.65 3.14
N GLY A 141 -23.62 -0.33 2.29
CA GLY A 141 -24.19 -1.66 2.39
C GLY A 141 -25.64 -1.79 1.89
N GLN A 142 -26.23 -0.72 1.34
CA GLN A 142 -27.62 -0.76 0.86
C GLN A 142 -27.74 -1.37 -0.53
N ARG A 143 -26.88 -0.99 -1.48
CA ARG A 143 -26.94 -1.49 -2.86
C ARG A 143 -26.16 -2.78 -3.02
N SER A 144 -24.99 -2.86 -2.37
CA SER A 144 -24.15 -4.04 -2.34
C SER A 144 -23.90 -4.50 -0.91
N LYS A 145 -23.55 -5.79 -0.75
CA LYS A 145 -23.08 -6.36 0.52
C LYS A 145 -21.56 -6.54 0.57
N LEU A 146 -20.86 -6.08 -0.46
CA LEU A 146 -19.41 -6.12 -0.57
C LEU A 146 -18.84 -4.71 -0.48
N ALA A 147 -18.00 -4.45 0.53
CA ALA A 147 -17.15 -3.26 0.57
C ALA A 147 -15.73 -3.61 0.13
N MET A 148 -15.09 -2.69 -0.60
CA MET A 148 -13.65 -2.67 -0.76
C MET A 148 -13.09 -1.43 -0.06
N VAL A 149 -12.08 -1.60 0.77
CA VAL A 149 -11.39 -0.48 1.44
C VAL A 149 -10.05 -0.24 0.74
N ALA A 150 -9.89 0.94 0.15
CA ALA A 150 -8.66 1.36 -0.52
C ALA A 150 -7.58 1.76 0.49
N ALA A 151 -6.33 1.39 0.23
CA ALA A 151 -5.17 1.62 1.09
C ALA A 151 -4.65 3.08 1.06
N THR A 152 -5.56 4.06 1.20
CA THR A 152 -5.27 5.49 1.04
C THR A 152 -4.20 6.01 2.01
N TYR A 153 -4.05 5.40 3.18
CA TYR A 153 -3.01 5.76 4.15
C TYR A 153 -1.64 5.24 3.74
N THR A 154 -1.58 4.09 3.08
CA THR A 154 -0.35 3.66 2.39
C THR A 154 -0.01 4.63 1.26
N TRP A 155 -0.96 5.00 0.41
CA TRP A 155 -0.66 5.92 -0.69
C TRP A 155 -0.08 7.25 -0.20
N GLN A 156 -0.58 7.76 0.93
CA GLN A 156 -0.08 8.98 1.55
C GLN A 156 1.37 8.87 2.02
N GLU A 157 1.76 7.71 2.57
CA GLU A 157 3.13 7.41 3.03
C GLU A 157 4.13 7.31 1.89
N TYR A 158 3.65 7.04 0.68
CA TYR A 158 4.43 6.97 -0.55
C TYR A 158 4.26 8.22 -1.45
N ASN A 159 3.52 9.23 -1.01
CA ASN A 159 3.36 10.49 -1.72
C ASN A 159 4.52 11.45 -1.39
N ASP A 160 5.52 11.51 -2.27
CA ASP A 160 6.72 12.35 -2.13
C ASP A 160 6.54 13.78 -2.67
N TRP A 161 5.36 14.13 -3.20
CA TRP A 161 5.11 15.47 -3.71
C TRP A 161 5.37 16.53 -2.64
N GLY A 162 6.14 17.54 -3.01
CA GLY A 162 6.56 18.63 -2.12
C GLY A 162 7.82 18.34 -1.30
N GLY A 163 8.62 17.33 -1.68
CA GLY A 163 9.96 17.12 -1.12
C GLY A 163 10.07 16.01 -0.06
N GLY A 164 9.01 15.23 0.18
CA GLY A 164 9.10 14.19 1.20
C GLY A 164 7.83 13.35 1.37
N CYS A 165 8.05 12.16 1.93
CA CYS A 165 7.03 11.18 2.29
C CYS A 165 7.49 10.35 3.49
N GLY A 166 6.75 9.27 3.79
CA GLY A 166 7.08 8.33 4.85
C GLY A 166 8.35 7.51 4.64
N TYR A 167 9.00 7.61 3.48
CA TYR A 167 10.22 6.87 3.13
C TYR A 167 11.29 7.74 2.48
N PHE A 168 11.04 9.03 2.32
CA PHE A 168 11.95 9.98 1.67
C PHE A 168 11.84 11.37 2.29
N SER A 169 12.97 12.07 2.36
CA SER A 169 13.07 13.49 2.68
C SER A 169 14.17 14.07 1.79
N ASP A 170 13.92 15.23 1.19
CA ASP A 170 14.92 15.99 0.42
C ASP A 170 15.92 16.74 1.31
N GLU A 171 15.73 16.69 2.63
CA GLU A 171 16.68 17.19 3.61
C GLU A 171 17.98 16.38 3.56
N HIS A 172 19.11 17.07 3.75
CA HIS A 172 20.41 16.42 3.72
C HIS A 172 20.55 15.40 4.85
N VAL A 173 20.75 14.13 4.49
CA VAL A 173 21.10 13.05 5.40
C VAL A 173 22.57 12.67 5.20
N ASP A 174 23.34 12.61 6.28
CA ASP A 174 24.72 12.09 6.24
C ASP A 174 24.68 10.56 6.15
N HIS A 175 24.79 10.04 4.93
CA HIS A 175 24.77 8.61 4.65
C HIS A 175 26.02 7.86 5.15
N THR A 176 26.99 8.54 5.79
CA THR A 176 28.12 7.91 6.47
C THR A 176 27.86 7.60 7.95
N ALA A 177 26.71 8.01 8.48
CA ALA A 177 26.26 7.74 9.85
C ALA A 177 25.76 6.30 10.04
N ASP A 178 25.37 5.97 11.28
CA ASP A 178 24.77 4.69 11.63
C ASP A 178 23.50 4.40 10.77
N PRO A 179 23.27 3.16 10.30
CA PRO A 179 22.13 2.82 9.46
C PRO A 179 20.77 3.24 10.05
N LEU A 180 20.58 3.11 11.37
CA LEU A 180 19.35 3.51 12.05
C LEU A 180 19.24 5.04 12.09
N GLU A 181 20.32 5.76 12.37
CA GLU A 181 20.34 7.22 12.35
C GLU A 181 20.01 7.79 10.96
N VAL A 182 20.52 7.15 9.90
CA VAL A 182 20.16 7.51 8.52
C VAL A 182 18.66 7.31 8.30
N ARG A 183 18.12 6.14 8.64
CA ARG A 183 16.69 5.84 8.48
C ARG A 183 15.79 6.81 9.24
N GLU A 184 16.17 7.20 10.46
CA GLU A 184 15.42 8.16 11.28
C GLU A 184 15.32 9.56 10.66
N LYS A 185 16.29 9.94 9.82
CA LYS A 185 16.34 11.26 9.15
C LYS A 185 15.85 11.23 7.70
N SER A 186 15.64 10.05 7.13
CA SER A 186 15.28 9.88 5.71
C SER A 186 13.77 9.90 5.42
N PHE A 187 12.92 10.32 6.36
CA PHE A 187 11.46 10.37 6.15
C PHE A 187 10.79 11.55 6.86
N LYS A 188 9.53 11.79 6.52
CA LYS A 188 8.65 12.76 7.16
C LYS A 188 7.59 12.04 7.98
N SER A 189 7.52 12.34 9.29
CA SER A 189 6.58 11.69 10.21
C SER A 189 5.17 12.27 10.19
N ARG A 190 4.97 13.43 9.55
CA ARG A 190 3.68 14.12 9.44
C ARG A 190 3.41 14.41 7.97
N LEU A 191 2.28 13.95 7.46
CA LEU A 191 1.93 13.98 6.04
C LEU A 191 0.51 14.53 5.86
N SER A 192 0.37 15.69 5.21
CA SER A 192 -0.93 16.30 4.94
C SER A 192 -1.60 15.71 3.69
N PHE A 193 -2.90 15.41 3.76
CA PHE A 193 -3.72 15.08 2.59
C PHE A 193 -4.02 16.30 1.70
N HIS A 194 -3.75 17.52 2.18
CA HIS A 194 -4.01 18.77 1.44
C HIS A 194 -2.82 19.13 0.53
N ARG A 195 -2.38 18.15 -0.27
CA ARG A 195 -1.32 18.30 -1.27
C ARG A 195 -1.58 17.37 -2.46
N PRO A 196 -1.07 17.72 -3.66
CA PRO A 196 -1.17 16.85 -4.84
C PRO A 196 -0.59 15.45 -4.63
N TRP A 197 -1.07 14.50 -5.43
CA TRP A 197 -0.46 13.18 -5.56
C TRP A 197 0.72 13.23 -6.52
N SER A 198 1.82 12.58 -6.14
CA SER A 198 2.94 12.34 -7.04
C SER A 198 2.51 11.56 -8.28
N ARG A 199 3.13 11.90 -9.41
CA ARG A 199 2.90 11.27 -10.69
C ARG A 199 3.16 9.78 -10.60
N GLY A 200 2.17 9.01 -11.03
CA GLY A 200 2.20 7.55 -11.01
C GLY A 200 1.23 6.93 -10.00
N LEU A 201 1.04 7.55 -8.83
CA LEU A 201 0.19 6.96 -7.77
C LEU A 201 -1.26 6.76 -8.24
N ILE A 202 -1.80 7.72 -9.00
CA ILE A 202 -3.19 7.70 -9.48
C ILE A 202 -3.32 7.05 -10.87
N ARG A 203 -2.35 7.30 -11.78
CA ARG A 203 -2.29 6.65 -13.10
C ARG A 203 -0.87 6.30 -13.49
N THR A 204 -0.69 5.12 -14.07
CA THR A 204 0.54 4.68 -14.72
C THR A 204 0.27 4.21 -16.15
N PRO A 205 1.26 4.30 -17.06
CA PRO A 205 1.12 3.76 -18.40
C PRO A 205 1.03 2.23 -18.37
N VAL A 206 0.32 1.66 -19.34
CA VAL A 206 0.28 0.21 -19.57
C VAL A 206 1.71 -0.32 -19.75
N GLY A 207 2.02 -1.45 -19.11
CA GLY A 207 3.33 -2.09 -19.20
C GLY A 207 4.40 -1.52 -18.26
N ALA A 208 4.04 -0.59 -17.36
CA ALA A 208 4.97 -0.15 -16.32
C ALA A 208 5.43 -1.35 -15.45
N PRO A 209 6.74 -1.55 -15.22
CA PRO A 209 7.29 -2.75 -14.58
C PRO A 209 6.89 -2.89 -13.10
N ARG A 210 6.61 -4.12 -12.64
CA ARG A 210 6.34 -4.47 -11.24
C ARG A 210 7.63 -4.53 -10.40
N LEU A 211 7.51 -4.36 -9.08
CA LEU A 211 8.62 -4.57 -8.15
C LEU A 211 8.98 -6.05 -8.05
N ALA A 212 7.98 -6.92 -7.93
CA ALA A 212 8.17 -8.37 -8.00
C ALA A 212 8.71 -8.77 -9.38
N GLN A 213 9.96 -9.23 -9.41
CA GLN A 213 10.67 -9.59 -10.62
C GLN A 213 10.44 -11.06 -11.00
N PRO A 214 10.39 -11.39 -12.31
CA PRO A 214 10.62 -12.74 -12.78
C PRO A 214 11.98 -13.30 -12.29
N PRO A 215 12.15 -14.63 -12.20
CA PRO A 215 13.40 -15.24 -11.76
C PRO A 215 14.60 -14.77 -12.60
N LEU A 216 15.63 -14.25 -11.92
CA LEU A 216 16.89 -13.89 -12.55
C LEU A 216 17.72 -15.15 -12.88
N PRO A 217 18.48 -15.16 -14.00
CA PRO A 217 19.47 -16.21 -14.26
C PRO A 217 20.48 -16.37 -13.12
N VAL A 218 21.05 -17.57 -12.98
CA VAL A 218 22.15 -17.80 -12.04
C VAL A 218 23.37 -16.95 -12.45
N GLY A 219 23.93 -16.20 -11.49
CA GLY A 219 25.05 -15.29 -11.73
C GLY A 219 24.66 -13.91 -12.29
N ALA A 220 23.37 -13.64 -12.51
CA ALA A 220 22.91 -12.30 -12.87
C ALA A 220 23.04 -11.34 -11.69
N ALA A 221 23.35 -10.08 -12.00
CA ALA A 221 23.31 -8.99 -11.03
C ALA A 221 21.88 -8.77 -10.53
N VAL A 222 21.75 -8.48 -9.23
CA VAL A 222 20.48 -8.11 -8.61
C VAL A 222 20.31 -6.59 -8.59
N GLY A 223 19.06 -6.14 -8.68
CA GLY A 223 18.69 -4.72 -8.65
C GLY A 223 17.17 -4.53 -8.69
N ILE A 224 16.72 -3.29 -8.85
CA ILE A 224 15.30 -2.91 -8.86
C ILE A 224 14.95 -2.18 -10.17
N PRO A 225 14.77 -2.90 -11.29
CA PRO A 225 14.51 -2.30 -12.61
C PRO A 225 13.30 -1.38 -12.65
N ALA A 226 12.30 -1.62 -11.80
CA ALA A 226 11.11 -0.78 -11.71
C ALA A 226 11.42 0.63 -11.19
N ALA A 227 12.35 0.75 -10.23
CA ALA A 227 12.81 2.04 -9.73
C ALA A 227 13.57 2.80 -10.81
N ASP A 228 14.48 2.12 -11.53
CA ASP A 228 15.22 2.70 -12.66
C ASP A 228 14.28 3.22 -13.75
N TRP A 229 13.23 2.44 -14.06
CA TRP A 229 12.20 2.85 -15.01
C TRP A 229 11.45 4.09 -14.53
N ALA A 230 11.02 4.15 -13.26
CA ALA A 230 10.27 5.28 -12.74
C ALA A 230 11.09 6.58 -12.84
N ILE A 231 12.33 6.54 -12.34
CA ILE A 231 13.27 7.68 -12.37
C ILE A 231 13.52 8.10 -13.82
N SER A 232 13.83 7.16 -14.71
CA SER A 232 14.17 7.47 -16.11
C SER A 232 13.01 8.05 -16.92
N ASN A 233 11.77 7.83 -16.48
CA ASN A 233 10.57 8.32 -17.16
C ASN A 233 9.91 9.50 -16.42
N GLY A 234 10.55 10.03 -15.38
CA GLY A 234 10.08 11.20 -14.62
C GLY A 234 8.81 10.89 -13.81
N TYR A 235 8.71 9.70 -13.24
CA TYR A 235 7.72 9.34 -12.24
C TYR A 235 8.36 9.37 -10.86
N SER A 236 7.56 9.59 -9.81
CA SER A 236 8.02 9.30 -8.45
C SER A 236 8.44 7.84 -8.38
N VAL A 237 9.59 7.55 -7.76
CA VAL A 237 10.05 6.17 -7.58
C VAL A 237 9.05 5.36 -6.73
N TRP A 238 8.34 6.03 -5.83
CA TRP A 238 7.38 5.40 -4.92
C TRP A 238 6.11 4.91 -5.62
N THR A 239 5.87 5.32 -6.87
CA THR A 239 4.76 4.79 -7.67
C THR A 239 4.84 3.27 -7.87
N VAL A 240 6.02 2.66 -7.80
CA VAL A 240 6.13 1.21 -8.01
C VAL A 240 5.73 0.41 -6.77
N ALA A 241 5.73 1.05 -5.61
CA ALA A 241 5.44 0.46 -4.31
C ALA A 241 3.99 0.66 -3.86
N ALA A 242 3.30 1.74 -4.25
CA ALA A 242 1.93 2.02 -3.79
C ALA A 242 1.07 2.73 -4.85
N GLY A 243 -0.19 2.99 -4.51
CA GLY A 243 -1.10 3.84 -5.27
C GLY A 243 -2.24 3.09 -5.97
N TRP A 244 -3.31 3.85 -6.24
CA TRP A 244 -4.52 3.39 -6.94
C TRP A 244 -4.19 2.62 -8.22
N ALA A 245 -3.35 3.20 -9.09
CA ALA A 245 -3.10 2.65 -10.42
C ALA A 245 -2.47 1.25 -10.42
N ARG A 246 -1.73 0.94 -9.35
CA ARG A 246 -0.82 -0.20 -9.30
C ARG A 246 -1.35 -1.32 -8.43
N TYR A 247 -2.29 -1.04 -7.54
CA TYR A 247 -2.79 -2.01 -6.58
C TYR A 247 -4.32 -1.99 -6.58
N ASP A 248 -4.93 -1.06 -5.86
CA ASP A 248 -6.36 -1.05 -5.58
C ASP A 248 -7.24 -1.08 -6.85
N ALA A 249 -6.90 -0.32 -7.88
CA ALA A 249 -7.67 -0.28 -9.13
C ALA A 249 -7.71 -1.65 -9.83
N LEU A 250 -6.65 -2.47 -9.69
CA LEU A 250 -6.59 -3.77 -10.35
C LEU A 250 -7.66 -4.72 -9.81
N THR A 251 -7.76 -4.83 -8.48
CA THR A 251 -8.79 -5.64 -7.83
C THR A 251 -10.17 -5.03 -8.02
N PHE A 252 -10.32 -3.70 -7.90
CA PHE A 252 -11.62 -3.04 -8.07
C PHE A 252 -12.21 -3.29 -9.46
N ARG A 253 -11.40 -3.10 -10.53
CA ARG A 253 -11.81 -3.38 -11.92
C ARG A 253 -12.10 -4.86 -12.14
N TRP A 254 -11.31 -5.76 -11.55
CA TRP A 254 -11.55 -7.20 -11.64
C TRP A 254 -12.88 -7.60 -11.00
N LEU A 255 -13.20 -7.07 -9.82
CA LEU A 255 -14.46 -7.34 -9.12
C LEU A 255 -15.66 -6.95 -10.00
N GLU A 256 -15.66 -5.74 -10.55
CA GLU A 256 -16.72 -5.28 -11.45
C GLU A 256 -16.82 -6.10 -12.74
N ALA A 257 -15.67 -6.40 -13.38
CA ALA A 257 -15.61 -7.21 -14.59
C ALA A 257 -16.21 -8.61 -14.40
N ASN A 258 -16.27 -9.08 -13.15
CA ASN A 258 -16.67 -10.42 -12.78
C ASN A 258 -18.03 -10.50 -12.08
N GLY A 259 -18.84 -9.43 -12.18
CA GLY A 259 -20.22 -9.43 -11.68
C GLY A 259 -20.34 -9.25 -10.16
N TYR A 260 -19.28 -8.77 -9.51
CA TYR A 260 -19.39 -8.19 -8.18
C TYR A 260 -19.70 -6.69 -8.31
N GLU A 261 -20.40 -6.15 -7.31
CA GLU A 261 -20.72 -4.72 -7.26
C GLU A 261 -20.04 -4.12 -6.01
N PRO A 262 -18.71 -4.02 -5.95
CA PRO A 262 -18.04 -3.50 -4.76
C PRO A 262 -18.39 -2.03 -4.51
N GLU A 263 -18.78 -1.69 -3.29
CA GLU A 263 -18.83 -0.30 -2.83
C GLU A 263 -17.43 0.08 -2.30
N LEU A 264 -16.82 1.12 -2.87
CA LEU A 264 -15.47 1.55 -2.50
C LEU A 264 -15.53 2.52 -1.31
N LEU A 265 -14.68 2.27 -0.33
CA LEU A 265 -14.43 3.13 0.83
C LEU A 265 -12.94 3.51 0.87
N SER A 266 -12.63 4.68 1.42
CA SER A 266 -11.27 5.01 1.86
C SER A 266 -11.09 4.59 3.32
N GLN A 267 -9.86 4.31 3.76
CA GLN A 267 -9.57 4.15 5.20
C GLN A 267 -10.04 5.37 6.03
N TRP A 268 -10.05 6.56 5.43
CA TRP A 268 -10.61 7.77 6.03
C TRP A 268 -12.10 7.65 6.37
N ASP A 269 -12.88 6.89 5.60
CA ASP A 269 -14.30 6.68 5.90
C ASP A 269 -14.50 5.85 7.17
N LEU A 270 -13.59 4.92 7.46
CA LEU A 270 -13.62 4.11 8.69
C LEU A 270 -13.29 4.98 9.92
N ASP A 271 -12.32 5.88 9.81
CA ASP A 271 -11.99 6.81 10.89
C ASP A 271 -13.07 7.89 11.10
N ARG A 272 -13.76 8.30 10.04
CA ARG A 272 -14.86 9.27 10.12
C ARG A 272 -16.14 8.67 10.70
N ASP A 273 -16.49 7.44 10.31
CA ASP A 273 -17.76 6.81 10.67
C ASP A 273 -17.54 5.38 11.21
N PRO A 274 -17.58 5.21 12.55
CA PRO A 274 -17.38 3.91 13.19
C PRO A 274 -18.42 2.83 12.84
N GLY A 275 -19.54 3.19 12.21
CA GLY A 275 -20.61 2.31 11.75
C GLY A 275 -20.64 2.12 10.23
N VAL A 276 -19.63 2.64 9.49
CA VAL A 276 -19.63 2.59 8.02
C VAL A 276 -19.71 1.16 7.46
N LEU A 277 -19.25 0.17 8.24
CA LEU A 277 -19.26 -1.23 7.82
C LEU A 277 -20.53 -2.02 8.18
N ASP A 278 -21.45 -1.44 8.95
CA ASP A 278 -22.59 -2.14 9.56
C ASP A 278 -23.57 -2.75 8.53
N GLY A 279 -23.59 -2.21 7.30
CA GLY A 279 -24.49 -2.65 6.24
C GLY A 279 -23.97 -3.80 5.38
N TYR A 280 -22.69 -4.18 5.50
CA TYR A 280 -22.04 -5.16 4.61
C TYR A 280 -22.03 -6.57 5.19
N GLU A 281 -21.78 -7.55 4.32
CA GLU A 281 -21.52 -8.95 4.70
C GLU A 281 -20.04 -9.31 4.52
N ALA A 282 -19.39 -8.70 3.52
CA ALA A 282 -18.00 -8.94 3.19
C ALA A 282 -17.22 -7.64 3.00
N VAL A 283 -15.96 -7.62 3.47
CA VAL A 283 -14.98 -6.56 3.25
C VAL A 283 -13.75 -7.14 2.54
N VAL A 284 -13.21 -6.41 1.58
CA VAL A 284 -11.96 -6.73 0.88
C VAL A 284 -10.95 -5.59 1.06
N THR A 285 -9.70 -5.93 1.36
CA THR A 285 -8.54 -5.04 1.13
C THR A 285 -7.55 -5.75 0.21
N THR A 286 -6.66 -5.00 -0.45
CA THR A 286 -5.80 -5.61 -1.46
C THR A 286 -4.47 -4.91 -1.65
N GLY A 287 -3.52 -5.62 -2.26
CA GLY A 287 -2.26 -5.05 -2.71
C GLY A 287 -1.39 -4.59 -1.56
N HIS A 288 -0.80 -3.40 -1.69
CA HIS A 288 0.01 -2.82 -0.63
C HIS A 288 -0.85 -2.07 0.39
N ASP A 289 -1.30 -2.80 1.42
CA ASP A 289 -2.18 -2.33 2.49
C ASP A 289 -1.46 -2.43 3.84
N GLU A 290 -0.63 -1.40 4.10
CA GLU A 290 0.45 -1.41 5.10
C GLU A 290 0.17 -0.54 6.34
N TYR A 291 -0.57 0.56 6.19
CA TYR A 291 -0.78 1.56 7.24
C TYR A 291 -2.24 1.61 7.68
N TRP A 292 -2.48 1.49 8.99
CA TRP A 292 -3.82 1.57 9.57
C TRP A 292 -3.82 2.39 10.85
N THR A 293 -4.88 3.15 11.08
CA THR A 293 -5.15 3.70 12.41
C THR A 293 -5.65 2.60 13.34
N ALA A 294 -5.43 2.78 14.64
CA ALA A 294 -6.04 1.92 15.65
C ALA A 294 -7.58 1.95 15.59
N ALA A 295 -8.16 3.14 15.35
CA ALA A 295 -9.60 3.34 15.24
C ALA A 295 -10.19 2.63 14.01
N GLY A 296 -9.64 2.84 12.82
CA GLY A 296 -10.04 2.16 11.60
C GLY A 296 -9.89 0.63 11.68
N ARG A 297 -8.79 0.14 12.26
CA ARG A 297 -8.62 -1.30 12.56
C ARG A 297 -9.71 -1.80 13.51
N GLY A 298 -10.07 -1.02 14.52
CA GLY A 298 -11.15 -1.33 15.45
C GLY A 298 -12.54 -1.38 14.80
N VAL A 299 -12.80 -0.60 13.74
CA VAL A 299 -14.03 -0.73 12.93
C VAL A 299 -14.08 -2.09 12.25
N LEU A 300 -12.98 -2.50 11.61
CA LEU A 300 -12.87 -3.80 10.96
C LEU A 300 -12.99 -4.95 11.96
N ASP A 301 -12.32 -4.87 13.10
CA ASP A 301 -12.41 -5.88 14.16
C ASP A 301 -13.86 -6.07 14.63
N ARG A 302 -14.59 -4.98 14.92
CA ARG A 302 -16.01 -5.05 15.33
C ARG A 302 -16.91 -5.64 14.25
N PHE A 303 -16.64 -5.33 12.97
CA PHE A 303 -17.37 -5.90 11.85
C PHE A 303 -17.19 -7.42 11.81
N ILE A 304 -15.95 -7.90 11.87
CA ILE A 304 -15.65 -9.34 11.82
C ILE A 304 -16.22 -10.05 13.05
N GLU A 305 -16.02 -9.50 14.25
CA GLU A 305 -16.48 -10.11 15.50
C GLU A 305 -18.00 -10.34 15.55
N ARG A 306 -18.79 -9.53 14.81
CA ARG A 306 -20.26 -9.63 14.73
C ARG A 306 -20.76 -10.46 13.55
N GLY A 307 -19.89 -11.22 12.89
CA GLY A 307 -20.25 -12.11 11.79
C GLY A 307 -19.89 -11.60 10.38
N GLY A 308 -19.28 -10.42 10.29
CA GLY A 308 -18.70 -9.92 9.05
C GLY A 308 -17.55 -10.81 8.57
N ARG A 309 -17.33 -10.84 7.26
CA ARG A 309 -16.30 -11.68 6.64
C ARG A 309 -15.29 -10.83 5.91
N TYR A 310 -14.00 -11.12 6.12
CA TYR A 310 -12.93 -10.26 5.64
C TYR A 310 -11.95 -11.02 4.77
N ALA A 311 -11.76 -10.57 3.53
CA ALA A 311 -10.77 -11.09 2.61
C ALA A 311 -9.61 -10.07 2.50
N ARG A 312 -8.47 -10.41 3.09
CA ARG A 312 -7.21 -9.69 2.90
C ARG A 312 -6.50 -10.26 1.69
N LEU A 313 -6.53 -9.55 0.57
CA LEU A 313 -5.84 -9.92 -0.67
C LEU A 313 -4.62 -9.01 -0.89
N GLY A 314 -3.84 -8.81 0.19
CA GLY A 314 -2.80 -7.80 0.32
C GLY A 314 -1.71 -8.21 1.31
N GLY A 315 -0.60 -7.47 1.31
CA GLY A 315 0.59 -7.74 2.12
C GLY A 315 1.16 -6.49 2.80
N ASN A 316 2.19 -6.70 3.62
CA ASN A 316 2.96 -5.71 4.34
C ASN A 316 2.23 -4.96 5.48
N ILE A 317 1.39 -5.62 6.28
CA ILE A 317 0.69 -4.93 7.38
C ILE A 317 1.64 -4.64 8.56
N VAL A 318 2.28 -3.46 8.57
CA VAL A 318 3.31 -3.13 9.56
C VAL A 318 2.90 -2.00 10.49
N TRP A 319 2.28 -0.93 10.00
CA TRP A 319 2.31 0.35 10.72
C TRP A 319 0.97 0.79 11.31
N GLN A 320 1.02 1.14 12.60
CA GLN A 320 0.00 1.95 13.25
C GLN A 320 0.25 3.44 12.97
N VAL A 321 -0.74 4.11 12.39
CA VAL A 321 -0.74 5.56 12.17
C VAL A 321 -1.78 6.25 13.03
N ARG A 322 -1.64 7.57 13.16
CA ARG A 322 -2.62 8.42 13.84
C ARG A 322 -3.05 9.54 12.91
N MET A 323 -4.35 9.81 12.89
CA MET A 323 -4.90 10.95 12.16
C MET A 323 -5.09 12.15 13.09
N GLU A 324 -4.63 13.31 12.66
CA GLU A 324 -4.72 14.59 13.36
C GLU A 324 -5.40 15.65 12.49
N ASP A 325 -5.62 16.84 13.06
CA ASP A 325 -6.12 18.02 12.35
C ASP A 325 -7.45 17.77 11.61
N ASP A 326 -8.41 17.13 12.29
CA ASP A 326 -9.71 16.74 11.70
C ASP A 326 -9.53 15.78 10.50
N LEU A 327 -8.71 14.75 10.70
CA LEU A 327 -8.37 13.71 9.72
C LEU A 327 -7.66 14.24 8.46
N ARG A 328 -6.96 15.38 8.55
CA ARG A 328 -6.21 15.98 7.43
C ARG A 328 -4.73 15.61 7.42
N THR A 329 -4.18 15.25 8.58
CA THR A 329 -2.75 14.97 8.74
C THR A 329 -2.57 13.55 9.24
N GLN A 330 -1.87 12.73 8.47
CA GLN A 330 -1.43 11.40 8.90
C GLN A 330 -0.09 11.52 9.62
N VAL A 331 0.04 10.85 10.76
CA VAL A 331 1.25 10.86 11.58
C VAL A 331 1.75 9.43 11.79
N CYS A 332 3.03 9.20 11.50
CA CYS A 332 3.73 7.98 11.82
C CYS A 332 5.20 8.26 12.13
N HIS A 333 5.65 7.96 13.35
CA HIS A 333 7.06 8.16 13.73
C HIS A 333 7.98 7.00 13.33
N LYS A 334 7.45 5.89 12.81
CA LYS A 334 8.19 4.77 12.21
C LYS A 334 9.51 4.39 12.91
N TYR A 335 10.63 4.60 12.22
CA TYR A 335 11.99 4.34 12.66
C TYR A 335 12.39 5.22 13.85
N ALA A 336 11.81 6.41 13.97
CA ALA A 336 12.00 7.34 15.08
C ALA A 336 10.84 7.28 16.09
N ALA A 337 10.23 6.11 16.34
CA ALA A 337 9.14 5.95 17.31
C ALA A 337 9.51 6.44 18.72
N HIS A 338 10.80 6.45 19.06
CA HIS A 338 11.32 7.04 20.30
C HIS A 338 11.02 8.55 20.43
N ALA A 339 10.82 9.25 19.31
CA ALA A 339 10.52 10.67 19.21
C ALA A 339 9.01 11.00 19.08
N ASP A 340 8.12 9.99 19.09
CA ASP A 340 6.67 10.23 19.10
C ASP A 340 6.24 10.91 20.41
N PRO A 341 5.61 12.10 20.38
CA PRO A 341 5.08 12.74 21.58
C PRO A 341 4.09 11.86 22.37
N GLU A 342 3.41 10.94 21.68
CA GLU A 342 2.45 10.00 22.27
C GLU A 342 3.06 8.65 22.61
N ARG A 343 4.38 8.44 22.45
CA ARG A 343 5.07 7.16 22.71
C ARG A 343 4.73 6.55 24.07
N HIS A 344 4.61 7.40 25.08
CA HIS A 344 4.35 7.01 26.47
C HIS A 344 2.88 7.16 26.88
N SER A 345 1.98 7.43 25.94
CA SER A 345 0.55 7.54 26.19
C SER A 345 0.01 6.20 26.70
N ASP A 346 -0.76 6.23 27.79
CA ASP A 346 -1.48 5.03 28.29
C ASP A 346 -2.57 4.57 27.31
N ASP A 347 -2.99 5.46 26.41
CA ASP A 347 -3.84 5.15 25.27
C ASP A 347 -2.97 4.69 24.09
N PHE A 348 -2.81 3.36 23.95
CA PHE A 348 -2.01 2.75 22.89
C PHE A 348 -2.51 3.08 21.48
N ASP A 349 -3.79 3.46 21.32
CA ASP A 349 -4.35 3.85 20.03
C ASP A 349 -3.74 5.17 19.52
N ARG A 350 -3.18 5.97 20.44
CA ARG A 350 -2.50 7.22 20.11
C ARG A 350 -1.04 7.00 19.72
N ARG A 351 -0.43 5.85 19.99
CA ARG A 351 0.98 5.61 19.63
C ARG A 351 1.12 5.40 18.12
N THR A 352 2.28 5.70 17.56
CA THR A 352 2.61 5.39 16.16
C THR A 352 3.89 4.56 16.07
N GLY A 353 3.99 3.73 15.04
CA GLY A 353 5.09 2.76 14.88
C GLY A 353 4.57 1.40 14.44
N ALA A 354 5.43 0.38 14.47
CA ALA A 354 5.04 -0.93 13.99
C ALA A 354 4.08 -1.63 14.98
N PHE A 355 3.00 -2.25 14.47
CA PHE A 355 2.00 -2.94 15.28
C PHE A 355 2.59 -4.04 16.17
N GLU A 356 3.59 -4.76 15.65
CA GLU A 356 4.28 -5.83 16.38
C GLU A 356 5.37 -5.31 17.33
N ALA A 357 5.68 -4.01 17.33
CA ALA A 357 6.71 -3.49 18.19
C ALA A 357 6.33 -3.63 19.67
N HIS A 358 7.30 -3.93 20.53
CA HIS A 358 7.12 -4.13 21.97
C HIS A 358 6.45 -2.95 22.71
N TYR A 359 6.45 -1.75 22.11
CA TYR A 359 5.82 -0.55 22.65
C TYR A 359 4.40 -0.29 22.10
N ILE A 360 3.91 -1.10 21.16
CA ILE A 360 2.50 -1.12 20.71
C ILE A 360 1.85 -2.45 21.09
N ASP A 361 2.52 -3.57 20.81
CA ASP A 361 2.14 -4.95 21.19
C ASP A 361 0.72 -5.33 20.75
N ARG A 362 0.39 -5.03 19.48
CA ARG A 362 -0.91 -5.33 18.86
C ARG A 362 -0.71 -6.05 17.53
N PRO A 363 -0.23 -7.30 17.54
CA PRO A 363 0.16 -8.00 16.33
C PRO A 363 -0.98 -8.05 15.29
N PRO A 364 -0.72 -7.71 14.01
CA PRO A 364 -1.72 -7.67 12.95
C PRO A 364 -2.47 -8.98 12.73
N VAL A 365 -1.85 -10.13 12.99
CA VAL A 365 -2.43 -11.46 12.76
C VAL A 365 -3.79 -11.65 13.44
N THR A 366 -4.04 -10.96 14.55
CA THR A 366 -5.30 -11.01 15.31
C THR A 366 -6.49 -10.39 14.58
N THR A 367 -6.25 -9.56 13.57
CA THR A 367 -7.27 -8.93 12.71
C THR A 367 -7.14 -9.41 11.27
N PHE A 368 -5.91 -9.39 10.75
CA PHE A 368 -5.60 -9.53 9.34
C PHE A 368 -5.24 -10.96 8.92
N GLY A 369 -5.03 -11.87 9.86
CA GLY A 369 -4.68 -13.26 9.59
C GLY A 369 -3.21 -13.52 9.26
N ALA A 370 -2.36 -12.50 9.28
CA ALA A 370 -0.90 -12.60 9.19
C ALA A 370 -0.23 -11.33 9.78
N ASN A 371 1.08 -11.40 9.99
CA ASN A 371 1.96 -10.39 10.59
C ASN A 371 2.99 -9.87 9.57
N GLY A 372 3.34 -8.58 9.63
CA GLY A 372 4.32 -7.96 8.73
C GLY A 372 5.75 -8.43 9.00
N PHE A 373 6.26 -8.39 10.22
CA PHE A 373 7.64 -8.83 10.51
C PHE A 373 7.86 -10.35 10.43
N ARG A 374 6.83 -11.12 10.11
CA ARG A 374 6.92 -12.57 9.82
C ARG A 374 6.92 -12.88 8.33
N GLY A 375 6.73 -11.90 7.47
CA GLY A 375 6.89 -12.02 6.03
C GLY A 375 7.15 -10.66 5.42
N VAL A 376 8.30 -10.45 4.79
CA VAL A 376 8.61 -9.13 4.21
C VAL A 376 8.94 -9.33 2.74
N TYR A 377 10.18 -9.60 2.35
CA TYR A 377 10.56 -9.47 0.95
C TYR A 377 10.71 -10.78 0.18
N SER A 378 10.20 -10.77 -1.05
CA SER A 378 10.50 -11.79 -2.07
C SER A 378 10.56 -11.18 -3.45
N ARG A 379 11.37 -11.75 -4.36
CA ARG A 379 11.43 -11.34 -5.77
C ARG A 379 11.81 -9.87 -6.00
N ILE A 380 12.59 -9.27 -5.11
CA ILE A 380 13.07 -7.88 -5.24
C ILE A 380 14.54 -7.78 -4.85
N GLY A 381 15.38 -7.18 -5.71
CA GLY A 381 16.81 -7.09 -5.45
C GLY A 381 17.44 -8.45 -5.10
N GLY A 382 18.29 -8.47 -4.07
CA GLY A 382 18.86 -9.68 -3.48
C GLY A 382 17.93 -10.47 -2.55
N LEU A 383 16.67 -10.05 -2.36
CA LEU A 383 15.70 -10.67 -1.45
C LEU A 383 14.94 -11.77 -2.19
N SER A 384 15.40 -13.02 -2.04
CA SER A 384 14.86 -14.20 -2.75
C SER A 384 14.71 -14.01 -4.27
N PRO A 385 15.76 -13.59 -5.02
CA PRO A 385 15.66 -13.28 -6.46
C PRO A 385 15.21 -14.45 -7.33
N ARG A 386 15.40 -15.67 -6.83
CA ARG A 386 15.04 -16.94 -7.47
C ARG A 386 14.14 -17.80 -6.57
N GLY A 387 13.43 -17.20 -5.62
CA GLY A 387 12.46 -17.89 -4.76
C GLY A 387 11.34 -18.55 -5.58
N ALA A 388 10.37 -19.22 -4.95
CA ALA A 388 9.29 -19.87 -5.70
C ALA A 388 8.47 -18.86 -6.53
N GLY A 389 8.28 -17.63 -6.02
CA GLY A 389 7.44 -16.60 -6.65
C GLY A 389 5.95 -16.87 -6.57
N GLY A 390 5.53 -18.01 -6.04
CA GLY A 390 4.15 -18.34 -5.73
C GLY A 390 4.03 -19.04 -4.38
N PHE A 391 2.82 -19.32 -3.93
CA PHE A 391 2.56 -20.00 -2.64
C PHE A 391 2.64 -21.53 -2.79
N ILE A 392 3.41 -22.21 -1.95
CA ILE A 392 3.43 -23.68 -1.92
C ILE A 392 2.20 -24.19 -1.16
N VAL A 393 1.34 -24.97 -1.82
CA VAL A 393 0.07 -25.45 -1.26
C VAL A 393 0.29 -26.62 -0.30
N TYR A 394 -0.24 -26.52 0.92
CA TYR A 394 -0.17 -27.60 1.92
C TYR A 394 -1.53 -28.20 2.25
N ARG A 395 -2.63 -27.48 2.04
CA ARG A 395 -4.00 -27.95 2.35
C ARG A 395 -4.92 -27.82 1.14
N PRO A 396 -4.68 -28.58 0.05
CA PRO A 396 -5.48 -28.48 -1.18
C PRO A 396 -6.97 -28.79 -0.98
N GLY A 397 -7.33 -29.50 0.09
CA GLY A 397 -8.73 -29.82 0.42
C GLY A 397 -9.52 -28.69 1.09
N HIS A 398 -8.90 -27.54 1.38
CA HIS A 398 -9.62 -26.39 1.94
C HIS A 398 -10.61 -25.82 0.93
N TRP A 399 -11.77 -25.33 1.39
CA TRP A 399 -12.87 -24.89 0.51
C TRP A 399 -12.45 -23.75 -0.43
N ALA A 400 -11.52 -22.89 0.00
CA ALA A 400 -11.01 -21.78 -0.80
C ALA A 400 -10.33 -22.27 -2.10
N PHE A 401 -9.80 -23.49 -2.09
CA PHE A 401 -9.10 -24.09 -3.23
C PHE A 401 -9.99 -25.01 -4.08
N ALA A 402 -11.29 -25.13 -3.76
CA ALA A 402 -12.21 -25.97 -4.50
C ALA A 402 -12.26 -25.57 -5.99
N GLY A 403 -12.02 -26.53 -6.89
CA GLY A 403 -12.06 -26.29 -8.34
C GLY A 403 -10.86 -25.51 -8.91
N ALA A 404 -9.88 -25.12 -8.09
CA ALA A 404 -8.65 -24.45 -8.55
C ALA A 404 -7.58 -25.41 -9.08
N ASP A 405 -7.87 -26.73 -9.08
CA ASP A 405 -6.96 -27.82 -9.50
C ASP A 405 -5.57 -27.75 -8.85
N VAL A 406 -5.52 -27.48 -7.55
CA VAL A 406 -4.29 -27.46 -6.76
C VAL A 406 -4.06 -28.78 -6.03
N TYR A 407 -2.82 -29.24 -5.99
CA TYR A 407 -2.37 -30.41 -5.26
C TYR A 407 -1.40 -30.01 -4.15
N TYR A 408 -1.19 -30.91 -3.18
CA TYR A 408 -0.17 -30.73 -2.15
C TYR A 408 1.21 -30.58 -2.80
N GLY A 409 1.89 -29.48 -2.50
CA GLY A 409 3.23 -29.15 -3.02
C GLY A 409 3.23 -28.30 -4.29
N ASP A 410 2.07 -28.03 -4.90
CA ASP A 410 1.99 -27.15 -6.06
C ASP A 410 2.33 -25.70 -5.71
N ILE A 411 2.84 -24.96 -6.69
CA ILE A 411 3.16 -23.54 -6.57
C ILE A 411 2.03 -22.75 -7.22
N LEU A 412 1.21 -22.10 -6.40
CA LEU A 412 0.13 -21.21 -6.83
C LEU A 412 0.69 -19.85 -7.23
N GLY A 413 0.48 -19.42 -8.49
CA GLY A 413 0.91 -18.12 -9.00
C GLY A 413 2.43 -17.97 -9.15
N GLY A 414 3.14 -19.04 -9.52
CA GLY A 414 4.59 -18.97 -9.76
C GLY A 414 4.98 -18.26 -11.06
N ASP A 415 4.12 -18.35 -12.09
CA ASP A 415 4.36 -17.77 -13.42
C ASP A 415 4.11 -16.26 -13.46
N VAL A 416 3.05 -15.80 -12.78
CA VAL A 416 2.81 -14.39 -12.47
C VAL A 416 3.22 -14.23 -11.00
N PRO A 417 4.44 -13.72 -10.69
CA PRO A 417 5.09 -13.88 -9.38
C PRO A 417 4.25 -13.28 -8.24
N VAL A 418 3.26 -14.05 -7.78
CA VAL A 418 2.22 -13.60 -6.86
C VAL A 418 2.75 -13.47 -5.44
N VAL A 419 3.84 -14.16 -5.11
CA VAL A 419 4.60 -13.92 -3.89
C VAL A 419 5.71 -12.92 -4.19
N GLY A 420 5.42 -11.66 -3.91
CA GLY A 420 6.32 -10.53 -4.05
C GLY A 420 5.53 -9.22 -3.90
N TYR A 421 6.17 -8.06 -4.02
CA TYR A 421 7.54 -7.89 -3.53
C TYR A 421 7.58 -7.88 -1.99
N GLU A 422 6.45 -7.51 -1.38
CA GLU A 422 6.21 -7.58 0.06
C GLU A 422 5.08 -8.57 0.39
N THR A 423 5.14 -9.14 1.58
CA THR A 423 4.31 -10.28 1.99
C THR A 423 3.85 -10.10 3.43
N ASP A 424 3.01 -11.00 3.93
CA ASP A 424 2.73 -11.15 5.36
C ASP A 424 2.94 -12.62 5.75
N GLY A 425 3.36 -12.86 6.99
CA GLY A 425 3.70 -14.19 7.49
C GLY A 425 3.12 -14.53 8.86
N VAL A 426 3.44 -15.73 9.33
CA VAL A 426 3.11 -16.19 10.69
C VAL A 426 4.31 -16.99 11.19
N ASP A 427 4.60 -16.99 12.49
CA ASP A 427 5.57 -17.93 13.06
C ASP A 427 4.99 -19.36 13.06
N TYR A 428 5.72 -20.32 12.48
CA TYR A 428 5.18 -21.65 12.20
C TYR A 428 6.17 -22.79 12.49
N THR A 429 5.61 -23.99 12.63
CA THR A 429 6.35 -25.25 12.71
C THR A 429 5.72 -26.31 11.81
N PHE A 430 6.50 -27.33 11.45
CA PHE A 430 6.01 -28.47 10.67
C PHE A 430 5.70 -29.67 11.56
N ARG A 431 4.51 -30.24 11.40
CA ARG A 431 4.11 -31.50 12.03
C ARG A 431 3.58 -32.44 10.96
N SER A 432 4.23 -33.59 10.79
CA SER A 432 3.84 -34.62 9.82
C SER A 432 3.64 -34.09 8.38
N GLY A 433 4.49 -33.16 7.95
CA GLY A 433 4.45 -32.59 6.59
C GLY A 433 3.51 -31.39 6.40
N LEU A 434 2.80 -30.94 7.44
CA LEU A 434 1.94 -29.75 7.35
C LEU A 434 2.47 -28.60 8.23
N PRO A 435 2.35 -27.34 7.78
CA PRO A 435 2.66 -26.18 8.60
C PRO A 435 1.52 -25.91 9.59
N TYR A 436 1.89 -25.39 10.75
CA TYR A 436 0.99 -24.95 11.81
C TYR A 436 1.55 -23.70 12.50
N PRO A 437 0.70 -22.74 12.89
CA PRO A 437 1.13 -21.63 13.71
C PRO A 437 1.70 -22.11 15.03
N THR A 438 2.72 -21.42 15.53
CA THR A 438 3.24 -21.66 16.89
C THR A 438 2.40 -20.94 17.95
N GLY A 439 1.72 -19.85 17.56
CA GLY A 439 1.02 -18.92 18.45
C GLY A 439 1.94 -17.93 19.17
N SER A 440 3.26 -18.00 18.95
CA SER A 440 4.24 -17.18 19.67
C SER A 440 4.23 -15.70 19.27
N ASP A 441 3.65 -15.40 18.11
CA ASP A 441 3.54 -14.09 17.47
C ASP A 441 2.11 -13.52 17.52
N GLY A 442 1.28 -14.07 18.39
CA GLY A 442 -0.12 -13.66 18.56
C GLY A 442 -1.11 -14.34 17.61
N ALA A 443 -0.65 -15.26 16.74
CA ALA A 443 -1.56 -16.03 15.90
C ALA A 443 -2.60 -16.80 16.75
N PRO A 444 -3.90 -16.64 16.49
CA PRO A 444 -4.93 -17.30 17.29
C PRO A 444 -5.00 -18.80 16.99
N ASP A 445 -5.49 -19.59 17.95
CA ASP A 445 -5.66 -21.05 17.82
C ASP A 445 -6.57 -21.46 16.64
N SER A 446 -7.44 -20.55 16.20
CA SER A 446 -8.34 -20.75 15.07
C SER A 446 -7.65 -20.62 13.70
N LEU A 447 -6.41 -20.14 13.66
CA LEU A 447 -5.70 -19.87 12.41
C LEU A 447 -5.14 -21.15 11.78
N GLU A 448 -5.48 -21.36 10.51
CA GLU A 448 -4.96 -22.43 9.67
C GLU A 448 -4.07 -21.88 8.56
N ILE A 449 -2.88 -22.46 8.38
CA ILE A 449 -1.99 -22.14 7.26
C ILE A 449 -2.31 -23.07 6.08
N LEU A 450 -2.78 -22.50 4.98
CA LEU A 450 -3.23 -23.22 3.79
C LEU A 450 -2.10 -23.41 2.77
N ALA A 451 -1.29 -22.38 2.59
CA ALA A 451 -0.13 -22.34 1.72
C ALA A 451 0.94 -21.42 2.30
N LEU A 452 2.22 -21.68 2.04
CA LEU A 452 3.30 -20.77 2.45
C LEU A 452 4.50 -20.84 1.51
N THR A 453 5.30 -19.78 1.49
CA THR A 453 6.58 -19.72 0.75
C THR A 453 7.63 -18.97 1.57
N PRO A 454 8.87 -19.46 1.66
CA PRO A 454 9.94 -18.74 2.36
C PRO A 454 10.21 -17.36 1.76
N VAL A 455 10.42 -16.38 2.63
CA VAL A 455 10.82 -15.01 2.29
C VAL A 455 11.92 -14.54 3.24
N THR A 456 12.54 -13.40 2.98
CA THR A 456 13.66 -12.88 3.78
C THR A 456 13.46 -11.40 4.13
N LEU A 457 14.04 -11.00 5.25
CA LEU A 457 14.15 -9.60 5.71
C LEU A 457 15.51 -8.97 5.41
N GLU A 458 16.45 -9.77 4.89
CA GLU A 458 17.81 -9.32 4.59
C GLU A 458 18.15 -9.59 3.13
N GLU A 459 18.67 -8.54 2.48
CA GLU A 459 19.12 -8.57 1.10
C GLU A 459 20.53 -9.16 1.01
N GLU A 460 20.65 -10.32 0.36
CA GLU A 460 21.93 -11.01 0.22
C GLU A 460 22.76 -10.43 -0.94
N ASP A 461 24.07 -10.24 -0.72
CA ASP A 461 25.05 -9.92 -1.76
C ASP A 461 26.00 -11.10 -1.98
N HIS A 462 25.89 -11.76 -3.14
CA HIS A 462 26.77 -12.87 -3.54
C HIS A 462 27.95 -12.40 -4.40
N GLY A 463 28.25 -11.10 -4.44
CA GLY A 463 29.42 -10.53 -5.11
C GLY A 463 29.38 -10.63 -6.64
N GLN A 464 28.18 -10.62 -7.24
CA GLN A 464 28.06 -10.59 -8.69
C GLN A 464 28.37 -9.19 -9.20
N ALA A 465 29.14 -9.09 -10.28
CA ALA A 465 29.51 -7.81 -10.86
C ALA A 465 28.26 -7.03 -11.31
N GLY A 466 28.11 -5.80 -10.81
CA GLY A 466 26.97 -4.94 -11.11
C GLY A 466 25.78 -5.06 -10.14
N ASN A 467 25.90 -5.81 -9.05
CA ASN A 467 24.90 -5.82 -7.97
C ASN A 467 24.63 -4.41 -7.45
N LEU A 468 23.34 -4.09 -7.26
CA LEU A 468 22.87 -2.85 -6.64
C LEU A 468 22.03 -3.17 -5.41
N ILE A 469 22.71 -3.34 -4.27
CA ILE A 469 22.08 -3.59 -2.96
C ILE A 469 21.44 -2.30 -2.45
N SER A 470 20.17 -2.36 -2.08
CA SER A 470 19.36 -1.20 -1.70
C SER A 470 18.85 -1.30 -0.26
N ILE A 471 18.23 -2.42 0.10
CA ILE A 471 17.61 -2.65 1.41
C ILE A 471 18.65 -3.12 2.42
N ALA A 472 19.60 -3.96 1.98
CA ALA A 472 20.63 -4.58 2.84
C ALA A 472 20.00 -5.24 4.08
N ASP A 473 20.43 -4.87 5.28
CA ASP A 473 19.98 -5.40 6.57
C ASP A 473 19.24 -4.36 7.43
N GLY A 474 18.91 -3.19 6.88
CA GLY A 474 18.34 -2.08 7.64
C GLY A 474 16.96 -2.38 8.22
N ASP A 475 16.08 -3.00 7.42
CA ASP A 475 14.73 -3.35 7.88
C ASP A 475 14.77 -4.55 8.84
N LEU A 476 15.76 -5.45 8.71
CA LEU A 476 16.03 -6.50 9.70
C LEU A 476 16.48 -5.92 11.06
N ALA A 477 17.40 -4.96 11.04
CA ALA A 477 17.86 -4.26 12.23
C ALA A 477 16.69 -3.59 12.97
N PHE A 478 15.86 -2.85 12.23
CA PHE A 478 14.67 -2.21 12.77
C PHE A 478 13.67 -3.22 13.33
N ALA A 479 13.38 -4.31 12.61
CA ALA A 479 12.45 -5.34 13.09
C ALA A 479 12.95 -6.02 14.37
N ALA A 480 14.27 -6.23 14.51
CA ALA A 480 14.87 -6.77 15.73
C ALA A 480 14.67 -5.82 16.92
N GLU A 481 14.97 -4.54 16.74
CA GLU A 481 14.73 -3.50 17.76
C GLU A 481 13.24 -3.39 18.11
N ALA A 482 12.37 -3.38 17.10
CA ALA A 482 10.94 -3.27 17.30
C ALA A 482 10.39 -4.45 18.10
N LEU A 483 10.73 -5.69 17.74
CA LEU A 483 10.22 -6.89 18.39
C LEU A 483 10.85 -7.16 19.76
N PHE A 484 12.13 -6.85 19.93
CA PHE A 484 12.92 -7.34 21.08
C PHE A 484 13.58 -6.24 21.91
N ALA A 485 13.38 -4.96 21.56
CA ALA A 485 13.95 -3.78 22.23
C ALA A 485 15.49 -3.67 22.18
N GLU A 486 16.15 -4.56 21.43
CA GLU A 486 17.57 -4.45 21.08
C GLU A 486 17.83 -5.12 19.72
N ASP A 487 18.69 -4.50 18.92
CA ASP A 487 19.28 -5.11 17.72
C ASP A 487 20.53 -5.93 18.07
N THR A 488 20.38 -7.26 18.17
CA THR A 488 21.50 -8.19 18.39
C THR A 488 21.55 -9.29 17.32
N PRO A 489 22.72 -9.93 17.09
CA PRO A 489 22.81 -11.05 16.16
C PRO A 489 21.82 -12.19 16.44
N GLU A 490 21.58 -12.49 17.72
CA GLU A 490 20.60 -13.51 18.13
C GLU A 490 19.17 -13.12 17.74
N HIS A 491 18.79 -11.86 17.96
CA HIS A 491 17.48 -11.36 17.56
C HIS A 491 17.29 -11.30 16.05
N ARG A 492 18.32 -10.85 15.32
CA ARG A 492 18.32 -10.87 13.85
C ARG A 492 18.14 -12.29 13.32
N ASP A 493 18.89 -13.26 13.83
CA ASP A 493 18.80 -14.66 13.37
C ASP A 493 17.42 -15.31 13.61
N ARG A 494 16.68 -14.84 14.62
CA ARG A 494 15.31 -15.31 14.90
C ARG A 494 14.28 -14.85 13.87
N ILE A 495 14.52 -13.76 13.15
CA ILE A 495 13.51 -13.11 12.29
C ILE A 495 13.99 -12.85 10.86
N ARG A 496 15.27 -13.10 10.56
CA ARG A 496 15.87 -12.95 9.23
C ARG A 496 15.07 -13.66 8.15
N TYR A 497 14.55 -14.84 8.47
CA TYR A 497 13.75 -15.67 7.58
C TYR A 497 12.30 -15.68 8.02
N GLY A 498 11.41 -15.42 7.06
CA GLY A 498 9.98 -15.42 7.27
C GLY A 498 9.25 -16.31 6.26
N SER A 499 7.95 -16.09 6.16
CA SER A 499 7.13 -16.70 5.10
C SER A 499 6.10 -15.73 4.57
N ALA A 500 5.76 -15.83 3.29
CA ALA A 500 4.47 -15.41 2.78
C ALA A 500 3.45 -16.51 3.06
N VAL A 501 2.26 -16.19 3.55
CA VAL A 501 1.23 -17.20 3.88
C VAL A 501 -0.10 -16.93 3.20
N ILE A 502 -0.83 -18.01 2.90
CA ILE A 502 -2.29 -17.99 2.79
C ILE A 502 -2.86 -18.61 4.05
N THR A 503 -3.72 -17.89 4.75
CA THR A 503 -4.34 -18.34 6.01
C THR A 503 -5.86 -18.21 5.97
N ALA A 504 -6.52 -19.01 6.81
CA ALA A 504 -7.93 -18.84 7.13
C ALA A 504 -8.08 -18.89 8.65
N MET A 505 -8.92 -18.03 9.23
CA MET A 505 -9.19 -18.04 10.66
C MET A 505 -10.63 -17.60 10.97
N ALA A 506 -11.20 -18.17 12.03
CA ALA A 506 -12.41 -17.64 12.64
C ALA A 506 -12.04 -16.52 13.64
N LYS A 507 -12.85 -15.45 13.68
CA LYS A 507 -12.73 -14.36 14.65
C LYS A 507 -14.12 -13.90 15.08
N GLY A 508 -14.44 -14.08 16.37
CA GLY A 508 -15.80 -13.89 16.87
C GLY A 508 -16.79 -14.77 16.09
N ASP A 509 -17.88 -14.16 15.61
CA ASP A 509 -18.86 -14.84 14.77
C ASP A 509 -18.49 -14.82 13.26
N GLY A 510 -17.38 -14.16 12.90
CA GLY A 510 -16.93 -13.95 11.52
C GLY A 510 -15.77 -14.85 11.07
N GLU A 511 -15.34 -14.61 9.84
CA GLU A 511 -14.30 -15.41 9.16
C GLU A 511 -13.34 -14.47 8.42
N VAL A 512 -12.04 -14.77 8.49
CA VAL A 512 -10.97 -14.04 7.77
C VAL A 512 -10.26 -15.00 6.84
N PHE A 513 -10.09 -14.60 5.59
CA PHE A 513 -9.20 -15.24 4.62
C PHE A 513 -8.09 -14.24 4.28
N CYS A 514 -6.84 -14.66 4.39
CA CYS A 514 -5.69 -13.81 4.08
C CYS A 514 -4.82 -14.49 3.03
N ALA A 515 -4.51 -13.76 1.96
CA ALA A 515 -3.42 -14.04 1.04
C ALA A 515 -2.37 -12.94 1.22
N GLY A 516 -1.37 -13.21 2.06
CA GLY A 516 -0.38 -12.25 2.55
C GLY A 516 0.67 -11.87 1.50
N THR A 517 0.26 -11.07 0.50
CA THR A 517 1.14 -10.57 -0.56
C THR A 517 0.60 -9.35 -1.27
N THR A 518 1.48 -8.46 -1.72
CA THR A 518 1.09 -7.26 -2.47
C THR A 518 0.73 -7.52 -3.93
N GLU A 519 1.00 -8.71 -4.49
CA GLU A 519 0.82 -9.00 -5.93
C GLU A 519 -0.43 -9.83 -6.27
N TRP A 520 -1.30 -10.15 -5.30
CA TRP A 520 -2.57 -10.85 -5.59
C TRP A 520 -3.43 -10.08 -6.59
N CYS A 521 -3.50 -8.76 -6.44
CA CYS A 521 -4.23 -7.87 -7.35
C CYS A 521 -3.67 -7.89 -8.78
N TYR A 522 -2.37 -8.07 -8.94
CA TYR A 522 -1.72 -8.15 -10.24
C TYR A 522 -2.02 -9.49 -10.92
N ALA A 523 -1.97 -10.60 -10.17
CA ALA A 523 -2.37 -11.90 -10.69
C ALA A 523 -3.84 -11.94 -11.16
N LEU A 524 -4.74 -11.23 -10.46
CA LEU A 524 -6.12 -11.02 -10.92
C LEU A 524 -6.18 -10.22 -12.23
N ALA A 525 -5.41 -9.15 -12.35
CA ALA A 525 -5.37 -8.33 -13.56
C ALA A 525 -4.80 -9.08 -14.78
N GLU A 526 -3.84 -9.98 -14.56
CA GLU A 526 -3.26 -10.84 -15.60
C GLU A 526 -4.14 -12.07 -15.93
N GLY A 527 -5.23 -12.29 -15.18
CA GLY A 527 -6.17 -13.38 -15.42
C GLY A 527 -5.64 -14.76 -15.04
N ASP A 528 -4.85 -14.87 -13.96
CA ASP A 528 -4.40 -16.16 -13.45
C ASP A 528 -5.61 -17.00 -12.99
N ALA A 529 -5.85 -18.13 -13.67
CA ALA A 529 -7.06 -18.93 -13.49
C ALA A 529 -7.21 -19.51 -12.08
N GLN A 530 -6.11 -19.86 -11.41
CA GLN A 530 -6.17 -20.44 -10.07
C GLN A 530 -6.45 -19.35 -9.04
N ILE A 531 -5.76 -18.21 -9.15
CA ILE A 531 -5.98 -17.04 -8.29
C ILE A 531 -7.41 -16.49 -8.44
N GLU A 532 -7.92 -16.40 -9.67
CA GLU A 532 -9.31 -16.02 -9.91
C GLU A 532 -10.31 -16.99 -9.27
N THR A 533 -10.09 -18.30 -9.44
CA THR A 533 -10.98 -19.33 -8.88
C THR A 533 -11.02 -19.24 -7.35
N ILE A 534 -9.86 -19.10 -6.72
CA ILE A 534 -9.75 -18.97 -5.26
C ILE A 534 -10.43 -17.68 -4.78
N THR A 535 -10.22 -16.57 -5.48
CA THR A 535 -10.86 -15.29 -5.16
C THR A 535 -12.38 -15.40 -5.26
N ARG A 536 -12.92 -16.05 -6.30
CA ARG A 536 -14.37 -16.30 -6.42
C ARG A 536 -14.88 -17.17 -5.29
N ASN A 537 -14.21 -18.27 -4.96
CA ASN A 537 -14.61 -19.14 -3.86
C ASN A 537 -14.74 -18.37 -2.53
N VAL A 538 -13.76 -17.50 -2.23
CA VAL A 538 -13.75 -16.67 -1.02
C VAL A 538 -14.92 -15.69 -1.03
N LEU A 539 -15.07 -14.91 -2.10
CA LEU A 539 -16.11 -13.89 -2.19
C LEU A 539 -17.51 -14.48 -2.24
N ASP A 540 -17.74 -15.54 -3.02
CA ASP A 540 -19.05 -16.18 -3.14
C ASP A 540 -19.46 -16.83 -1.82
N ARG A 541 -18.53 -17.46 -1.10
CA ARG A 541 -18.79 -17.96 0.24
C ARG A 541 -19.12 -16.81 1.19
N PHE A 542 -18.36 -15.71 1.13
CA PHE A 542 -18.51 -14.60 2.05
C PHE A 542 -19.81 -13.82 1.85
N LEU A 543 -20.30 -13.77 0.62
CA LEU A 543 -21.58 -13.16 0.23
C LEU A 543 -22.76 -14.14 0.23
N GLY A 544 -22.57 -15.37 0.73
CA GLY A 544 -23.63 -16.38 0.78
C GLY A 544 -24.17 -16.82 -0.60
N ARG A 545 -23.39 -16.65 -1.67
CA ARG A 545 -23.75 -17.04 -3.04
C ARG A 545 -23.52 -18.53 -3.34
N THR A 546 -22.82 -19.23 -2.45
CA THR A 546 -22.66 -20.70 -2.53
C THR A 546 -23.94 -21.40 -2.09
N GLY A 547 -24.70 -21.91 -3.05
CA GLY A 547 -25.89 -22.76 -2.87
C GLY A 547 -25.68 -24.17 -3.40
#